data_AF-A0A6P5G1R4-F1
#
_entry.id   AF-A0A6P5G1R4-F1
#
_cell.length_a   1.000
_cell.length_b   1.000
_cell.length_c   1.000
_cell.angle_alpha   90.00
_cell.angle_beta   90.00
_cell.angle_gamma   90.00
#
_symmetry.space_group_name_H-M   'P 1'
#
loop_
_entity.id
_entity.type
_entity.pdbx_description
1 polymer ?
#
loop_
_entity_poly.entity_id
_entity_poly.type
_entity_poly.pdbx_seq_one_letter_code
_entity_poly.pdbx_strand_id
1 'polypeptide(L)'
;MCSALILKRNLKNGICTLTQNMESRHLQSSCPGLSSASLEITDADADAGLRGVFSGNLSLDLIEGSSWRMRRSGFCGMRSKKFDGFIDLDAYDTIAMRLRGDGRCYISTIYTENWVNSPGQQEDNSWQAFILAPKDTWHIAKIPLDRYLPTWRGNVIDAKLEMNPSRIVGMSLSVNAEGGVPGARTGPGDFKLGIDWIKALRT
;
A
#
# COMPACT_ATOMS: atom_id res chain seq x y z
N MET A 1 6.61 -24.57 14.23
CA MET A 1 7.78 -23.68 14.13
C MET A 1 7.43 -22.58 13.15
N CYS A 2 7.21 -21.37 13.67
CA CYS A 2 6.69 -20.22 12.92
C CYS A 2 7.85 -19.47 12.28
N SER A 3 7.92 -19.45 10.96
CA SER A 3 8.85 -18.59 10.24
C SER A 3 8.16 -17.26 9.95
N ALA A 4 8.52 -16.23 10.71
CA ALA A 4 8.09 -14.85 10.52
C ALA A 4 8.98 -14.18 9.47
N LEU A 5 8.34 -13.52 8.50
CA LEU A 5 8.74 -12.23 7.93
C LEU A 5 10.25 -11.85 7.99
N ILE A 6 11.17 -12.64 7.41
CA ILE A 6 12.60 -12.30 7.40
C ILE A 6 12.89 -11.30 6.27
N LEU A 7 13.18 -10.05 6.64
CA LEU A 7 13.86 -9.04 5.81
C LEU A 7 15.27 -9.52 5.47
N LYS A 8 15.53 -9.97 4.24
CA LYS A 8 16.91 -10.17 3.78
C LYS A 8 17.51 -8.82 3.40
N ARG A 9 18.29 -8.26 4.33
CA ARG A 9 19.22 -7.15 4.11
C ARG A 9 20.22 -7.57 3.03
N ASN A 10 20.02 -7.17 1.78
CA ASN A 10 21.04 -7.30 0.74
C ASN A 10 21.51 -5.89 0.36
N LEU A 11 22.39 -5.34 1.20
CA LEU A 11 23.12 -4.09 0.94
C LEU A 11 24.19 -4.37 -0.13
N LYS A 12 23.77 -4.59 -1.37
CA LYS A 12 24.65 -4.47 -2.53
C LYS A 12 24.07 -3.36 -3.40
N ASN A 13 24.87 -2.30 -3.60
CA ASN A 13 24.61 -1.17 -4.50
C ASN A 13 23.59 -0.10 -4.05
N GLY A 14 23.39 0.11 -2.74
CA GLY A 14 22.57 1.24 -2.25
C GLY A 14 21.06 1.11 -2.51
N ILE A 15 20.57 -0.10 -2.76
CA ILE A 15 19.15 -0.41 -2.98
C ILE A 15 18.66 -1.25 -1.80
N CYS A 16 17.74 -0.74 -0.97
CA CYS A 16 17.00 -1.59 -0.04
C CYS A 16 15.87 -2.24 -0.81
N THR A 17 16.08 -3.50 -1.16
CA THR A 17 15.04 -4.26 -1.80
C THR A 17 14.07 -4.76 -0.72
N LEU A 18 12.86 -4.19 -0.66
CA LEU A 18 11.75 -4.70 0.17
C LEU A 18 11.15 -5.93 -0.53
N THR A 19 11.97 -6.93 -0.81
CA THR A 19 11.49 -8.24 -1.28
C THR A 19 11.29 -9.11 -0.07
N GLN A 20 10.08 -9.06 0.46
CA GLN A 20 9.57 -10.13 1.29
C GLN A 20 8.99 -11.20 0.36
N ASN A 21 9.16 -12.47 0.74
CA ASN A 21 8.17 -13.50 0.44
C ASN A 21 6.79 -12.94 0.80
N MET A 22 6.07 -12.44 -0.20
CA MET A 22 4.66 -12.12 -0.03
C MET A 22 3.98 -13.48 0.13
N GLU A 23 3.97 -14.03 1.34
CA GLU A 23 3.12 -15.17 1.63
C GLU A 23 1.72 -14.62 1.92
N SER A 24 0.71 -15.18 1.28
CA SER A 24 -0.70 -14.76 1.40
C SER A 24 -1.18 -14.65 2.85
N ARG A 25 -0.54 -15.37 3.79
CA ARG A 25 -0.85 -15.37 5.23
C ARG A 25 -0.46 -14.08 5.96
N HIS A 26 0.27 -13.16 5.33
CA HIS A 26 0.76 -11.93 5.95
C HIS A 26 0.12 -10.63 5.45
N LEU A 27 -0.87 -10.72 4.56
CA LEU A 27 -1.63 -9.58 4.06
C LEU A 27 -3.10 -9.69 4.43
N GLN A 28 -3.69 -8.57 4.86
CA GLN A 28 -5.11 -8.46 5.17
C GLN A 28 -5.78 -7.60 4.10
N SER A 29 -6.78 -8.14 3.41
CA SER A 29 -7.66 -7.35 2.55
C SER A 29 -8.80 -6.73 3.37
N SER A 30 -9.15 -5.48 3.08
CA SER A 30 -10.26 -4.78 3.71
C SER A 30 -11.04 -4.00 2.67
N CYS A 31 -12.33 -4.31 2.55
CA CYS A 31 -13.27 -3.65 1.66
C CYS A 31 -14.59 -3.40 2.43
N PRO A 32 -15.03 -2.15 2.60
CA PRO A 32 -16.38 -1.84 3.08
C PRO A 32 -17.45 -2.08 1.99
N GLY A 33 -18.68 -2.38 2.41
CA GLY A 33 -19.81 -2.63 1.50
C GLY A 33 -19.72 -3.96 0.76
N LEU A 34 -20.23 -4.02 -0.47
CA LEU A 34 -20.20 -5.21 -1.33
C LEU A 34 -18.92 -5.33 -2.19
N SER A 35 -17.91 -4.52 -1.91
CA SER A 35 -16.62 -4.61 -2.59
C SER A 35 -15.84 -5.84 -2.14
N SER A 36 -15.08 -6.46 -3.04
CA SER A 36 -14.28 -7.65 -2.75
C SER A 36 -12.85 -7.49 -3.23
N ALA A 37 -11.89 -8.13 -2.55
CA ALA A 37 -10.49 -8.13 -2.95
C ALA A 37 -9.76 -9.41 -2.54
N SER A 38 -8.89 -9.88 -3.42
CA SER A 38 -7.94 -10.96 -3.22
C SER A 38 -6.52 -10.49 -3.51
N LEU A 39 -5.56 -11.13 -2.85
CA LEU A 39 -4.15 -11.02 -3.19
C LEU A 39 -3.59 -12.42 -3.41
N GLU A 40 -3.17 -12.69 -4.63
CA GLU A 40 -2.53 -13.93 -5.02
C GLU A 40 -1.04 -13.69 -5.16
N ILE A 41 -0.20 -14.55 -4.58
CA ILE A 41 1.24 -14.48 -4.78
C ILE A 41 1.69 -15.75 -5.46
N THR A 42 2.40 -15.57 -6.56
CA THR A 42 3.06 -16.64 -7.30
C THR A 42 4.56 -16.60 -7.02
N ASP A 43 5.10 -17.73 -6.59
CA ASP A 43 6.52 -17.99 -6.62
C ASP A 43 6.92 -18.12 -8.10
N ALA A 44 7.61 -17.13 -8.65
CA ALA A 44 8.28 -17.34 -9.92
C ALA A 44 9.61 -18.05 -9.64
N ASP A 45 9.99 -18.96 -10.54
CA ASP A 45 11.26 -19.71 -10.49
C ASP A 45 12.45 -18.82 -10.12
N ALA A 46 13.46 -19.43 -9.47
CA ALA A 46 14.56 -18.86 -8.68
C ALA A 46 15.32 -17.62 -9.23
N ASP A 47 15.02 -17.14 -10.43
CA ASP A 47 15.66 -16.02 -11.12
C ASP A 47 14.69 -14.85 -11.45
N ALA A 48 13.37 -15.02 -11.30
CA ALA A 48 12.35 -14.04 -11.73
C ALA A 48 11.67 -13.23 -10.61
N GLY A 49 11.91 -13.57 -9.34
CA GLY A 49 11.34 -12.87 -8.17
C GLY A 49 9.84 -13.13 -7.94
N LEU A 50 9.37 -12.91 -6.71
CA LEU A 50 7.96 -13.09 -6.35
C LEU A 50 7.06 -12.07 -7.05
N ARG A 51 5.95 -12.54 -7.61
CA ARG A 51 4.93 -11.67 -8.22
C ARG A 51 3.60 -11.79 -7.49
N GLY A 52 3.04 -10.66 -7.08
CA GLY A 52 1.72 -10.55 -6.48
C GLY A 52 0.69 -10.01 -7.48
N VAL A 53 -0.56 -10.44 -7.34
CA VAL A 53 -1.71 -9.92 -8.07
C VAL A 53 -2.78 -9.51 -7.06
N PHE A 54 -3.03 -8.21 -6.99
CA PHE A 54 -4.13 -7.64 -6.22
C PHE A 54 -5.30 -7.36 -7.13
N SER A 55 -6.41 -8.04 -6.89
CA SER A 55 -7.58 -7.96 -7.75
C SER A 55 -8.86 -8.05 -6.96
N GLY A 56 -9.95 -7.66 -7.60
CA GLY A 56 -11.26 -7.75 -7.00
C GLY A 56 -12.26 -6.87 -7.75
N ASN A 57 -13.37 -6.59 -7.08
CA ASN A 57 -14.45 -5.79 -7.62
C ASN A 57 -14.81 -4.65 -6.66
N LEU A 58 -14.89 -3.44 -7.19
CA LEU A 58 -15.38 -2.28 -6.45
C LEU A 58 -16.87 -2.12 -6.69
N SER A 59 -17.65 -2.20 -5.62
CA SER A 59 -19.08 -1.89 -5.64
C SER A 59 -19.36 -0.65 -4.79
N LEU A 60 -20.20 0.23 -5.34
CA LEU A 60 -20.76 1.38 -4.63
C LEU A 60 -21.99 1.00 -3.80
N ASP A 61 -22.53 -0.21 -4.02
CA ASP A 61 -23.74 -0.67 -3.36
C ASP A 61 -23.50 -0.92 -1.87
N LEU A 62 -24.44 -0.46 -1.06
CA LEU A 62 -24.51 -0.71 0.37
C LEU A 62 -25.58 -1.77 0.62
N ILE A 63 -25.33 -2.68 1.56
CA ILE A 63 -26.33 -3.68 1.97
C ILE A 63 -27.53 -2.93 2.56
N GLU A 64 -28.70 -3.09 1.93
CA GLU A 64 -29.97 -2.56 2.42
C GLU A 64 -30.21 -3.03 3.87
N GLY A 65 -30.35 -2.07 4.79
CA GLY A 65 -30.53 -2.33 6.23
C GLY A 65 -29.26 -2.16 7.10
N SER A 66 -28.10 -1.89 6.50
CA SER A 66 -26.91 -1.52 7.27
C SER A 66 -27.00 -0.06 7.77
N SER A 67 -26.76 0.16 9.07
CA SER A 67 -26.80 1.50 9.68
C SER A 67 -25.95 2.50 8.89
N TRP A 68 -26.39 3.77 8.84
CA TRP A 68 -25.80 4.96 8.20
C TRP A 68 -24.28 5.22 8.46
N ARG A 69 -23.60 4.37 9.23
CA ARG A 69 -22.17 4.42 9.57
C ARG A 69 -21.23 3.93 8.47
N MET A 70 -21.71 3.25 7.42
CA MET A 70 -20.88 2.82 6.29
C MET A 70 -20.93 3.84 5.13
N ARG A 71 -20.37 5.03 5.36
CA ARG A 71 -20.40 6.16 4.40
C ARG A 71 -19.34 6.09 3.28
N ARG A 72 -18.59 5.00 3.17
CA ARG A 72 -17.51 4.85 2.17
C ARG A 72 -17.57 3.45 1.58
N SER A 73 -18.39 3.24 0.55
CA SER A 73 -18.32 2.07 -0.34
C SER A 73 -17.32 2.34 -1.48
N GLY A 74 -17.03 1.35 -2.31
CA GLY A 74 -16.12 1.51 -3.45
C GLY A 74 -14.64 1.57 -3.10
N PHE A 75 -14.21 1.09 -1.94
CA PHE A 75 -12.80 1.03 -1.55
C PHE A 75 -12.35 -0.40 -1.33
N CYS A 76 -11.14 -0.74 -1.77
CA CYS A 76 -10.47 -1.97 -1.39
C CYS A 76 -8.99 -1.71 -1.11
N GLY A 77 -8.45 -2.32 -0.07
CA GLY A 77 -7.02 -2.24 0.24
C GLY A 77 -6.45 -3.58 0.68
N MET A 78 -5.15 -3.74 0.46
CA MET A 78 -4.32 -4.74 1.14
C MET A 78 -3.40 -4.01 2.12
N ARG A 79 -3.20 -4.57 3.31
CA ARG A 79 -2.19 -4.08 4.25
C ARG A 79 -1.26 -5.22 4.64
N SER A 80 0.02 -4.92 4.78
CA SER A 80 0.95 -5.82 5.46
C SER A 80 0.49 -6.04 6.91
N LYS A 81 0.83 -7.20 7.48
CA LYS A 81 0.90 -7.28 8.94
C LYS A 81 1.85 -6.19 9.46
N LYS A 82 1.59 -5.69 10.66
CA LYS A 82 2.53 -4.81 11.35
C LYS A 82 3.88 -5.52 11.41
N PHE A 83 4.94 -4.80 11.07
CA PHE A 83 6.28 -5.34 11.12
C PHE A 83 6.65 -5.68 12.56
N ASP A 84 7.50 -6.69 12.72
CA ASP A 84 8.08 -7.00 14.03
C ASP A 84 9.16 -5.94 14.31
N GLY A 85 8.78 -4.90 15.08
CA GLY A 85 9.57 -3.69 15.26
C GLY A 85 9.33 -2.66 14.15
N PHE A 86 10.40 -2.08 13.63
CA PHE A 86 10.35 -1.07 12.57
C PHE A 86 11.45 -1.28 11.52
N ILE A 87 11.17 -0.82 10.30
CA ILE A 87 12.15 -0.71 9.22
C ILE A 87 12.68 0.72 9.20
N ASP A 88 14.01 0.82 9.22
CA ASP A 88 14.73 2.08 9.05
C ASP A 88 14.99 2.36 7.57
N LEU A 89 14.32 3.38 7.04
CA LEU A 89 14.48 3.88 5.69
C LEU A 89 15.19 5.23 5.62
N ASP A 90 15.82 5.71 6.70
CA ASP A 90 16.45 7.05 6.76
C ASP A 90 17.53 7.27 5.69
N ALA A 91 18.20 6.20 5.27
CA ALA A 91 19.21 6.24 4.21
C ALA A 91 18.64 6.35 2.78
N TYR A 92 17.31 6.37 2.61
CA TYR A 92 16.60 6.35 1.34
C TYR A 92 15.63 7.53 1.25
N ASP A 93 15.40 8.03 0.04
CA ASP A 93 14.53 9.18 -0.22
C ASP A 93 13.30 8.82 -1.06
N THR A 94 13.26 7.61 -1.64
CA THR A 94 12.26 7.24 -2.64
C THR A 94 11.77 5.82 -2.44
N ILE A 95 10.45 5.61 -2.48
CA ILE A 95 9.85 4.29 -2.66
C ILE A 95 9.63 4.04 -4.15
N ALA A 96 10.19 2.95 -4.67
CA ALA A 96 9.99 2.49 -6.03
C ALA A 96 9.19 1.19 -6.06
N MET A 97 8.24 1.10 -6.98
CA MET A 97 7.35 -0.05 -7.15
C MET A 97 7.26 -0.41 -8.62
N ARG A 98 7.52 -1.68 -8.97
CA ARG A 98 7.26 -2.18 -10.32
C ARG A 98 5.87 -2.78 -10.38
N LEU A 99 4.99 -2.13 -11.13
CA LEU A 99 3.56 -2.36 -11.12
C LEU A 99 3.02 -2.56 -12.55
N ARG A 100 1.93 -3.32 -12.69
CA ARG A 100 1.15 -3.46 -13.93
C ARG A 100 -0.32 -3.27 -13.57
N GLY A 101 -0.87 -2.11 -13.91
CA GLY A 101 -2.22 -1.74 -13.51
C GLY A 101 -3.28 -2.03 -14.57
N ASP A 102 -4.47 -1.54 -14.29
CA ASP A 102 -5.66 -1.57 -15.13
C ASP A 102 -6.07 -0.15 -15.59
N GLY A 103 -5.19 0.84 -15.40
CA GLY A 103 -5.43 2.25 -15.69
C GLY A 103 -6.04 3.04 -14.51
N ARG A 104 -6.34 2.40 -13.37
CA ARG A 104 -6.82 3.10 -12.18
C ARG A 104 -5.69 3.78 -11.41
N CYS A 105 -6.09 4.72 -10.55
CA CYS A 105 -5.20 5.30 -9.55
C CYS A 105 -5.24 4.45 -8.28
N TYR A 106 -4.08 4.00 -7.83
CA TYR A 106 -3.88 3.33 -6.56
C TYR A 106 -3.31 4.29 -5.53
N ILE A 107 -3.43 3.94 -4.25
CA ILE A 107 -2.92 4.71 -3.12
C ILE A 107 -1.89 3.84 -2.42
N SER A 108 -0.65 4.30 -2.34
CA SER A 108 0.34 3.74 -1.44
C SER A 108 0.24 4.43 -0.10
N THR A 109 0.21 3.64 0.98
CA THR A 109 0.27 4.16 2.35
C THR A 109 1.47 3.60 3.06
N ILE A 110 2.20 4.48 3.75
CA ILE A 110 3.25 4.15 4.69
C ILE A 110 2.72 4.39 6.10
N TYR A 111 2.93 3.44 7.00
CA TYR A 111 2.63 3.59 8.41
C TYR A 111 3.93 3.78 9.18
N THR A 112 4.02 4.87 9.96
CA THR A 112 5.15 5.12 10.85
C THR A 112 4.71 5.00 12.30
N GLU A 113 5.61 4.53 13.15
CA GLU A 113 5.39 4.54 14.59
C GLU A 113 4.98 5.94 15.06
N ASN A 114 3.94 6.00 15.88
CA ASN A 114 3.48 7.26 16.45
C ASN A 114 4.23 7.53 17.75
N TRP A 115 5.17 8.48 17.72
CA TRP A 115 5.94 8.91 18.90
C TRP A 115 5.17 9.89 19.79
N VAL A 116 4.15 10.56 19.26
CA VAL A 116 3.44 11.65 19.93
C VAL A 116 2.00 11.22 20.20
N ASN A 117 1.78 10.45 21.27
CA ASN A 117 0.43 10.31 21.80
C ASN A 117 0.39 10.60 23.29
N SER A 118 -0.46 11.57 23.63
CA SER A 118 -1.16 11.63 24.90
C SER A 118 -1.78 10.26 25.23
N PRO A 119 -1.92 9.89 26.51
CA PRO A 119 -2.44 8.58 26.91
C PRO A 119 -3.76 8.24 26.19
N GLY A 120 -3.81 7.11 25.46
CA GLY A 120 -5.04 6.57 24.87
C GLY A 120 -5.13 6.55 23.33
N GLN A 121 -4.17 7.12 22.60
CA GLN A 121 -4.08 6.93 21.15
C GLN A 121 -3.02 5.88 20.80
N GLN A 122 -3.45 4.78 20.17
CA GLN A 122 -2.59 3.67 19.74
C GLN A 122 -2.43 3.60 18.20
N GLU A 123 -3.02 4.56 17.47
CA GLU A 123 -3.02 4.55 16.01
C GLU A 123 -1.67 5.04 15.45
N ASP A 124 -1.10 4.23 14.55
CA ASP A 124 0.11 4.57 13.79
C ASP A 124 -0.14 5.76 12.85
N ASN A 125 0.87 6.61 12.64
CA ASN A 125 0.76 7.73 11.70
C ASN A 125 0.71 7.20 10.27
N SER A 126 -0.21 7.71 9.46
CA SER A 126 -0.42 7.25 8.08
C SER A 126 -0.09 8.32 7.07
N TRP A 127 0.63 7.94 6.03
CA TRP A 127 1.11 8.84 4.98
C TRP A 127 0.74 8.27 3.62
N GLN A 128 0.11 9.06 2.76
CA GLN A 128 -0.47 8.57 1.51
C GLN A 128 0.09 9.27 0.28
N ALA A 129 0.32 8.50 -0.78
CA ALA A 129 0.67 9.00 -2.10
C ALA A 129 -0.14 8.26 -3.18
N PHE A 130 -0.48 8.99 -4.25
CA PHE A 130 -1.21 8.44 -5.38
C PHE A 130 -0.26 7.85 -6.44
N ILE A 131 -0.68 6.74 -7.03
CA ILE A 131 0.05 6.02 -8.08
C ILE A 131 -0.90 5.83 -9.26
N LEU A 132 -0.58 6.45 -10.40
CA LEU A 132 -1.21 6.06 -11.65
C LEU A 132 -0.55 4.78 -12.16
N ALA A 133 -1.30 3.69 -12.22
CA ALA A 133 -0.81 2.42 -12.75
C ALA A 133 -1.33 2.21 -14.19
N PRO A 134 -0.49 2.40 -15.23
CA PRO A 134 -0.89 2.22 -16.62
C PRO A 134 -1.44 0.84 -16.89
N LYS A 135 -2.45 0.82 -17.76
CA LYS A 135 -3.13 -0.41 -18.17
C LYS A 135 -2.18 -1.35 -18.91
N ASP A 136 -2.15 -2.61 -18.48
CA ASP A 136 -1.52 -3.75 -19.15
C ASP A 136 -0.01 -3.63 -19.41
N THR A 137 0.67 -2.62 -18.85
CA THR A 137 2.11 -2.38 -19.04
C THR A 137 2.85 -2.35 -17.71
N TRP A 138 3.96 -3.09 -17.63
CA TRP A 138 4.86 -2.99 -16.48
C TRP A 138 5.57 -1.63 -16.49
N HIS A 139 5.45 -0.89 -15.40
CA HIS A 139 6.11 0.39 -15.21
C HIS A 139 6.71 0.45 -13.80
N ILE A 140 7.70 1.31 -13.61
CA ILE A 140 8.29 1.57 -12.31
C ILE A 140 7.76 2.92 -11.82
N ALA A 141 6.86 2.90 -10.84
CA ALA A 141 6.44 4.08 -10.12
C ALA A 141 7.52 4.45 -9.08
N LYS A 142 7.96 5.71 -9.06
CA LYS A 142 8.89 6.24 -8.05
C LYS A 142 8.18 7.35 -7.30
N ILE A 143 8.12 7.23 -5.98
CA ILE A 143 7.49 8.20 -5.09
C ILE A 143 8.52 8.66 -4.07
N PRO A 144 9.00 9.90 -4.18
CA PRO A 144 9.80 10.51 -3.12
C PRO A 144 9.05 10.51 -1.80
N LEU A 145 9.73 10.28 -0.68
CA LEU A 145 9.13 10.22 0.65
C LEU A 145 8.44 11.54 1.03
N ASP A 146 8.97 12.68 0.57
CA ASP A 146 8.39 14.02 0.76
C ASP A 146 7.07 14.26 0.00
N ARG A 147 6.70 13.36 -0.94
CA ARG A 147 5.42 13.40 -1.67
C ARG A 147 4.32 12.64 -0.95
N TYR A 148 4.63 11.92 0.11
CA TYR A 148 3.61 11.28 0.94
C TYR A 148 2.99 12.31 1.89
N LEU A 149 1.69 12.51 1.75
CA LEU A 149 0.94 13.47 2.56
C LEU A 149 0.45 12.82 3.85
N PRO A 150 0.56 13.49 5.01
CA PRO A 150 0.00 12.98 6.26
C PRO A 150 -1.52 12.88 6.15
N THR A 151 -2.08 11.74 6.57
CA THR A 151 -3.53 11.53 6.57
C THR A 151 -4.05 11.07 7.91
N TRP A 152 -5.23 11.57 8.30
CA TRP A 152 -5.99 11.12 9.45
C TRP A 152 -7.39 10.69 9.02
N ARG A 153 -7.75 9.43 9.26
CA ARG A 153 -9.05 8.85 8.88
C ARG A 153 -9.42 9.12 7.40
N GLY A 154 -8.41 9.09 6.52
CA GLY A 154 -8.55 9.31 5.08
C GLY A 154 -8.69 10.78 4.65
N ASN A 155 -8.49 11.75 5.54
CA ASN A 155 -8.38 13.16 5.19
C ASN A 155 -6.91 13.58 5.25
N VAL A 156 -6.46 14.37 4.27
CA VAL A 156 -5.14 15.01 4.31
C VAL A 156 -5.12 16.00 5.47
N ILE A 157 -4.08 15.92 6.29
CA ILE A 157 -3.87 16.86 7.38
C ILE A 157 -3.15 18.07 6.80
N ASP A 158 -3.79 19.25 6.86
CA ASP A 158 -3.16 20.52 6.50
C ASP A 158 -2.31 21.04 7.67
N ALA A 159 -1.28 20.27 8.02
CA ALA A 159 -0.28 20.62 9.00
C ALA A 159 1.10 20.19 8.48
N LYS A 160 2.12 20.97 8.81
CA LYS A 160 3.52 20.60 8.56
C LYS A 160 3.90 19.46 9.52
N LEU A 161 3.59 18.24 9.10
CA LEU A 161 4.06 17.02 9.74
C LEU A 161 5.16 16.42 8.86
N GLU A 162 6.26 16.04 9.48
CA GLU A 162 7.35 15.33 8.81
C GLU A 162 7.24 13.84 9.08
N MET A 163 7.41 13.03 8.04
CA MET A 163 7.47 11.58 8.17
C MET A 163 8.75 11.20 8.92
N ASN A 164 8.65 10.22 9.83
CA ASN A 164 9.83 9.59 10.41
C ASN A 164 10.20 8.32 9.60
N PRO A 165 11.13 8.42 8.62
CA PRO A 165 11.48 7.28 7.77
C PRO A 165 12.24 6.19 8.52
N SER A 166 12.81 6.48 9.70
CA SER A 166 13.53 5.49 10.52
C SER A 166 12.61 4.52 11.25
N ARG A 167 11.28 4.77 11.25
CA ARG A 167 10.30 4.05 12.09
C ARG A 167 9.11 3.54 11.28
N ILE A 168 9.35 2.94 10.12
CA ILE A 168 8.27 2.35 9.32
C ILE A 168 7.76 1.06 9.97
N VAL A 169 6.47 0.96 10.24
CA VAL A 169 5.84 -0.20 10.92
C VAL A 169 4.90 -0.99 10.00
N GLY A 170 4.62 -0.49 8.80
CA GLY A 170 3.80 -1.22 7.82
C GLY A 170 3.63 -0.46 6.51
N MET A 171 3.06 -1.14 5.52
CA MET A 171 2.67 -0.54 4.24
C MET A 171 1.33 -1.09 3.74
N SER A 172 0.63 -0.32 2.90
CA SER A 172 -0.55 -0.79 2.17
C SER A 172 -0.63 -0.25 0.75
N LEU A 173 -1.36 -0.99 -0.08
CA LEU A 173 -1.86 -0.54 -1.37
C LEU A 173 -3.37 -0.59 -1.35
N SER A 174 -4.02 0.47 -1.82
CA SER A 174 -5.48 0.51 -1.93
C SER A 174 -5.93 1.18 -3.21
N VAL A 175 -7.22 1.00 -3.51
CA VAL A 175 -7.90 1.56 -4.67
C VAL A 175 -9.27 2.05 -4.23
N ASN A 176 -9.72 3.13 -4.83
CA ASN A 176 -11.05 3.70 -4.65
C ASN A 176 -11.75 3.78 -6.01
N ALA A 177 -13.05 3.52 -6.04
CA ALA A 177 -13.92 3.74 -7.18
C ALA A 177 -14.04 5.23 -7.49
N GLU A 178 -14.01 6.07 -6.45
CA GLU A 178 -14.07 7.52 -6.58
C GLU A 178 -12.69 8.16 -6.37
N GLY A 179 -12.34 9.12 -7.24
CA GLY A 179 -11.08 9.86 -7.17
C GLY A 179 -9.94 9.27 -8.00
N GLY A 180 -8.78 9.91 -7.89
CA GLY A 180 -7.59 9.62 -8.69
C GLY A 180 -7.04 10.86 -9.39
N VAL A 181 -5.90 10.69 -10.04
CA VAL A 181 -5.30 11.76 -10.86
C VAL A 181 -6.07 11.93 -12.19
N PRO A 182 -6.07 13.13 -12.81
CA PRO A 182 -6.68 13.33 -14.12
C PRO A 182 -6.21 12.29 -15.15
N GLY A 183 -7.17 11.67 -15.84
CA GLY A 183 -6.89 10.62 -16.83
C GLY A 183 -6.85 9.18 -16.29
N ALA A 184 -6.96 8.99 -14.97
CA ALA A 184 -7.14 7.66 -14.39
C ALA A 184 -8.55 7.11 -14.66
N ARG A 185 -8.66 5.78 -14.81
CA ARG A 185 -9.95 5.08 -14.79
C ARG A 185 -10.59 5.20 -13.41
N THR A 186 -11.85 5.60 -13.36
CA THR A 186 -12.67 5.73 -12.15
C THR A 186 -13.97 4.93 -12.28
N GLY A 187 -14.75 4.85 -11.20
CA GLY A 187 -16.03 4.15 -11.12
C GLY A 187 -15.94 2.72 -10.56
N PRO A 188 -17.09 2.08 -10.33
CA PRO A 188 -17.17 0.70 -9.85
C PRO A 188 -16.62 -0.31 -10.89
N GLY A 189 -16.63 -1.58 -10.51
CA GLY A 189 -16.23 -2.71 -11.35
C GLY A 189 -14.84 -3.26 -11.01
N ASP A 190 -14.38 -4.16 -11.86
CA ASP A 190 -13.17 -4.93 -11.58
C ASP A 190 -11.91 -4.06 -11.57
N PHE A 191 -11.01 -4.43 -10.67
CA PHE A 191 -9.66 -3.90 -10.61
C PHE A 191 -8.61 -5.00 -10.59
N LYS A 192 -7.43 -4.69 -11.12
CA LYS A 192 -6.27 -5.59 -11.10
C LYS A 192 -4.96 -4.83 -11.12
N LEU A 193 -4.11 -5.13 -10.14
CA LEU A 193 -2.76 -4.61 -9.99
C LEU A 193 -1.77 -5.76 -9.84
N GLY A 194 -0.93 -5.97 -10.85
CA GLY A 194 0.26 -6.79 -10.74
C GLY A 194 1.37 -6.04 -10.02
N ILE A 195 2.03 -6.71 -9.08
CA ILE A 195 3.12 -6.18 -8.26
C ILE A 195 4.30 -7.14 -8.41
N ASP A 196 5.41 -6.63 -8.92
CA ASP A 196 6.65 -7.43 -9.07
C ASP A 196 7.60 -7.18 -7.90
N TRP A 197 7.77 -5.92 -7.49
CA TRP A 197 8.54 -5.59 -6.29
C TRP A 197 8.21 -4.20 -5.76
N ILE A 198 8.54 -4.00 -4.50
CA ILE A 198 8.57 -2.71 -3.80
C ILE A 198 10.00 -2.56 -3.25
N LYS A 199 10.61 -1.39 -3.37
CA LYS A 199 11.99 -1.12 -2.94
C LYS A 199 12.11 0.31 -2.43
N ALA A 200 13.06 0.55 -1.52
CA ALA A 200 13.51 1.89 -1.19
C ALA A 200 14.83 2.19 -1.93
N LEU A 201 14.91 3.38 -2.53
CA LEU A 201 16.02 3.87 -3.32
C LEU A 201 16.54 5.18 -2.73
N ARG A 202 17.84 5.41 -2.92
CA ARG A 202 18.47 6.72 -2.78
C ARG A 202 18.68 7.26 -4.20
N THR A 203 18.14 8.43 -4.49
CA THR A 203 18.15 9.01 -5.85
C THR A 203 19.00 10.25 -5.98
#